data_AF-A0A875S2T3-F1
#
_entry.id   AF-A0A875S2T3-F1
#
_cell.length_a   1.000
_cell.length_b   1.000
_cell.length_c   1.000
_cell.angle_alpha   90.00
_cell.angle_beta   90.00
_cell.angle_gamma   90.00
#
_symmetry.space_group_name_H-M   'P 1'
#
loop_
_entity.id
_entity.type
_entity.pdbx_description
1 polymer ?
#
loop_
_entity_poly.entity_id
_entity_poly.type
_entity_poly.pdbx_seq_one_letter_code
_entity_poly.pdbx_strand_id
1 'polypeptide(L)'
;MEEKPEKSTEKPPSNATDTSSFSSILASVAKMRQEAGVEPVEGHTKEMTNRPIKDHRPTFQPTSKVMGEQANRKLPAQVIFRGQSGKEASYEATKHVNLRKQTFSSIQVNKNQNGNPLISSLTDVSYQFNGRIHDVDYLVNSHCFVVFLSVKYHKLHPEYIYHRIKKIGYNPNNKNMLRILLALVDVDNAADSMRELNKLCVFNHLTLIAAWSFEQCADYLTTLKQCEMNAGKTLIQGNLKRIDDMSDDSNYYERVVEVLTSIRSINKTDAVNLVARFGSFRGLCEQANEANLQEVPGMGKHKIEVLSKVIREAFVYTNEDETQ
;
A
#
# COMPACT_ATOMS: atom_id res chain seq x y z
N MET A 1 3.69 66.01 -12.17
CA MET A 1 4.30 64.73 -12.59
C MET A 1 4.68 64.00 -11.33
N GLU A 2 4.03 62.92 -10.89
CA GLU A 2 2.91 62.16 -11.40
C GLU A 2 2.40 61.39 -10.16
N GLU A 3 1.22 61.77 -9.70
CA GLU A 3 0.54 61.20 -8.54
C GLU A 3 -0.11 59.90 -9.00
N LYS A 4 0.32 58.75 -8.44
CA LYS A 4 -0.25 57.44 -8.77
C LYS A 4 -1.46 57.15 -7.86
N PRO A 5 -2.63 56.82 -8.42
CA PRO A 5 -3.89 56.80 -7.70
C PRO A 5 -4.13 55.50 -6.91
N GLU A 6 -4.75 55.66 -5.74
CA GLU A 6 -5.46 54.61 -5.01
C GLU A 6 -6.53 53.97 -5.90
N LYS A 7 -6.51 52.64 -5.99
CA LYS A 7 -7.55 51.86 -6.66
C LYS A 7 -8.27 51.00 -5.63
N SER A 8 -9.37 51.55 -5.11
CA SER A 8 -10.48 50.81 -4.53
C SER A 8 -11.19 50.01 -5.62
N THR A 9 -11.56 48.76 -5.32
CA THR A 9 -12.49 47.82 -6.00
C THR A 9 -11.95 46.41 -5.71
N GLU A 10 -12.68 45.37 -5.32
CA GLU A 10 -14.07 45.11 -4.97
C GLU A 10 -14.00 43.68 -4.38
N LYS A 11 -14.68 43.40 -3.25
CA LYS A 11 -14.80 42.01 -2.76
C LYS A 11 -15.60 41.21 -3.79
N PRO A 12 -15.13 40.03 -4.24
CA PRO A 12 -15.96 39.18 -5.09
C PRO A 12 -17.13 38.62 -4.26
N PRO A 13 -18.31 38.45 -4.88
CA PRO A 13 -19.53 38.03 -4.18
C PRO A 13 -19.40 36.60 -3.66
N SER A 14 -19.73 36.42 -2.39
CA SER A 14 -20.06 35.14 -1.79
C SER A 14 -21.30 34.56 -2.46
N ASN A 15 -21.13 33.54 -3.32
CA ASN A 15 -22.06 32.43 -3.53
C ASN A 15 -21.54 31.52 -4.65
N ALA A 16 -20.65 30.61 -4.28
CA ALA A 16 -20.54 29.32 -4.93
C ALA A 16 -20.78 28.28 -3.82
N THR A 17 -22.04 27.92 -3.61
CA THR A 17 -22.37 26.74 -2.80
C THR A 17 -21.94 25.53 -3.60
N ASP A 18 -20.76 25.00 -3.27
CA ASP A 18 -20.31 23.68 -3.72
C ASP A 18 -21.41 22.67 -3.38
N THR A 19 -22.11 22.18 -4.40
CA THR A 19 -23.21 21.23 -4.27
C THR A 19 -22.75 19.85 -3.76
N SER A 20 -21.43 19.64 -3.62
CA SER A 20 -20.81 18.46 -3.00
C SER A 20 -20.31 18.69 -1.57
N SER A 21 -20.44 19.90 -1.00
CA SER A 21 -20.00 20.19 0.37
C SER A 21 -21.07 19.76 1.38
N PHE A 22 -20.64 19.07 2.44
CA PHE A 22 -21.50 18.45 3.45
C PHE A 22 -22.46 19.46 4.12
N SER A 23 -22.02 20.71 4.30
CA SER A 23 -22.83 21.80 4.85
C SER A 23 -24.00 22.19 3.94
N SER A 24 -23.84 22.13 2.62
CA SER A 24 -24.91 22.40 1.66
C SER A 24 -25.95 21.28 1.63
N ILE A 25 -25.51 20.02 1.80
CA ILE A 25 -26.40 18.86 1.88
C ILE A 25 -27.27 18.94 3.14
N LEU A 26 -26.70 19.29 4.30
CA LEU A 26 -27.45 19.44 5.55
C LEU A 26 -28.48 20.57 5.48
N ALA A 27 -28.14 21.70 4.86
CA ALA A 27 -29.05 22.83 4.67
C ALA A 27 -30.23 22.47 3.74
N SER A 28 -29.98 21.73 2.65
CA SER A 28 -31.03 21.26 1.74
C SER A 28 -31.96 20.23 2.38
N VAL A 29 -31.43 19.32 3.22
CA VAL A 29 -32.23 18.31 3.93
C VAL A 29 -33.11 18.95 5.02
N ALA A 30 -32.60 19.98 5.72
CA ALA A 30 -33.40 20.73 6.69
C ALA A 30 -34.57 21.47 6.03
N LYS A 31 -34.35 22.02 4.83
CA LYS A 31 -35.39 22.72 4.06
C LYS A 31 -36.47 21.77 3.54
N MET A 32 -36.09 20.60 3.01
CA MET A 32 -37.05 19.57 2.58
C MET A 32 -37.93 19.04 3.73
N ARG A 33 -37.39 18.97 4.96
CA ARG A 33 -38.14 18.52 6.13
C ARG A 33 -39.17 19.54 6.64
N GLN A 34 -38.96 20.82 6.37
CA GLN A 34 -39.92 21.88 6.71
C GLN A 34 -41.02 22.03 5.67
N GLU A 35 -40.73 21.72 4.39
CA GLU A 35 -41.71 21.81 3.30
C GLU A 35 -42.68 20.61 3.23
N ALA A 36 -42.32 19.47 3.82
CA ALA A 36 -43.08 18.22 3.68
C ALA A 36 -44.00 17.86 4.87
N GLY A 37 -44.43 18.83 5.70
CA GLY A 37 -45.13 18.58 6.97
C GLY A 37 -46.26 17.53 6.92
N VAL A 38 -45.96 16.28 7.32
CA VAL A 38 -46.92 15.16 7.49
C VAL A 38 -46.39 14.13 8.52
N GLU A 39 -47.27 13.76 9.46
CA GLU A 39 -47.22 12.72 10.51
C GLU A 39 -47.32 11.26 9.96
N PRO A 40 -47.05 10.19 10.74
CA PRO A 40 -46.73 8.85 10.22
C PRO A 40 -47.95 7.96 9.97
N VAL A 41 -47.86 7.07 8.96
CA VAL A 41 -48.82 5.95 8.74
C VAL A 41 -48.10 4.65 8.35
N GLU A 42 -48.63 3.55 8.90
CA GLU A 42 -48.15 2.16 8.91
C GLU A 42 -48.18 1.40 7.56
N GLY A 43 -47.22 0.47 7.42
CA GLY A 43 -47.44 -0.93 7.00
C GLY A 43 -47.60 -1.28 5.51
N HIS A 44 -46.67 -2.08 4.95
CA HIS A 44 -46.98 -3.38 4.33
C HIS A 44 -45.72 -4.14 3.86
N THR A 45 -45.66 -5.40 4.28
CA THR A 45 -44.68 -6.46 4.01
C THR A 45 -44.88 -7.09 2.62
N LYS A 46 -43.80 -7.44 1.91
CA LYS A 46 -43.79 -8.58 0.98
C LYS A 46 -42.43 -9.30 0.98
N GLU A 47 -42.48 -10.58 1.33
CA GLU A 47 -41.42 -11.58 1.21
C GLU A 47 -41.13 -11.95 -0.25
N MET A 48 -39.87 -12.24 -0.57
CA MET A 48 -39.50 -13.08 -1.71
C MET A 48 -38.44 -14.11 -1.30
N THR A 49 -38.68 -15.32 -1.77
CA THR A 49 -38.16 -16.63 -1.36
C THR A 49 -36.74 -16.93 -1.84
N ASN A 50 -35.96 -17.57 -0.96
CA ASN A 50 -34.63 -18.14 -1.21
C ASN A 50 -34.64 -19.37 -2.14
N ARG A 51 -33.62 -19.50 -3.01
CA ARG A 51 -33.17 -20.78 -3.60
C ARG A 51 -31.67 -20.96 -3.36
N PRO A 52 -31.18 -22.15 -2.97
CA PRO A 52 -29.79 -22.35 -2.59
C PRO A 52 -28.88 -22.61 -3.79
N ILE A 53 -27.69 -22.00 -3.79
CA ILE A 53 -26.59 -22.25 -4.73
C ILE A 53 -25.66 -23.31 -4.12
N LYS A 54 -25.31 -24.34 -4.91
CA LYS A 54 -24.47 -25.47 -4.52
C LYS A 54 -22.98 -25.10 -4.62
N ASP A 55 -22.24 -25.27 -3.52
CA ASP A 55 -20.78 -25.17 -3.50
C ASP A 55 -20.12 -26.40 -4.14
N HIS A 56 -19.12 -26.19 -5.00
CA HIS A 56 -18.23 -27.23 -5.51
C HIS A 56 -16.80 -26.92 -5.07
N ARG A 57 -16.31 -27.66 -4.08
CA ARG A 57 -14.90 -27.68 -3.67
C ARG A 57 -14.27 -28.98 -4.18
N PRO A 58 -13.22 -28.95 -5.02
CA PRO A 58 -12.54 -30.17 -5.43
C PRO A 58 -11.63 -30.72 -4.33
N THR A 59 -11.79 -32.02 -4.06
CA THR A 59 -11.00 -32.83 -3.13
C THR A 59 -9.74 -33.36 -3.82
N PHE A 60 -8.56 -33.18 -3.23
CA PHE A 60 -7.32 -33.81 -3.69
C PHE A 60 -7.07 -35.12 -2.93
N GLN A 61 -6.90 -36.22 -3.67
CA GLN A 61 -6.40 -37.50 -3.14
C GLN A 61 -4.92 -37.69 -3.52
N PRO A 62 -4.07 -38.26 -2.65
CA PRO A 62 -2.67 -38.52 -2.95
C PRO A 62 -2.50 -39.91 -3.59
N THR A 63 -1.81 -39.98 -4.74
CA THR A 63 -1.37 -41.26 -5.33
C THR A 63 0.10 -41.54 -5.04
N SER A 64 0.40 -42.81 -4.86
CA SER A 64 1.65 -43.36 -4.35
C SER A 64 2.62 -43.80 -5.46
N LYS A 65 3.92 -43.70 -5.15
CA LYS A 65 5.08 -44.53 -5.57
C LYS A 65 5.31 -44.86 -7.06
N VAL A 66 6.44 -44.40 -7.58
CA VAL A 66 7.30 -45.15 -8.52
C VAL A 66 8.75 -45.04 -8.06
N MET A 67 9.48 -46.16 -8.13
CA MET A 67 10.81 -46.43 -7.59
C MET A 67 11.81 -46.63 -8.74
N GLY A 68 13.03 -46.11 -8.60
CA GLY A 68 14.23 -46.54 -9.32
C GLY A 68 14.76 -45.58 -10.40
N GLU A 69 15.87 -44.88 -10.14
CA GLU A 69 17.20 -45.19 -10.72
C GLU A 69 18.27 -44.24 -10.13
N GLN A 70 19.34 -44.82 -9.58
CA GLN A 70 20.46 -44.10 -8.96
C GLN A 70 21.45 -43.64 -10.04
N ALA A 71 21.65 -42.32 -10.17
CA ALA A 71 22.78 -41.76 -10.90
C ALA A 71 23.48 -40.69 -10.04
N ASN A 72 24.68 -41.05 -9.60
CA ASN A 72 25.58 -40.29 -8.74
C ASN A 72 26.07 -39.01 -9.46
N ARG A 73 25.40 -37.87 -9.25
CA ARG A 73 25.91 -36.54 -9.60
C ARG A 73 26.35 -35.82 -8.31
N LYS A 74 27.66 -35.76 -8.08
CA LYS A 74 28.26 -34.88 -7.06
C LYS A 74 27.94 -33.43 -7.40
N LEU A 75 27.07 -32.81 -6.60
CA LEU A 75 26.84 -31.35 -6.60
C LEU A 75 28.12 -30.65 -6.07
N PRO A 76 28.52 -29.49 -6.61
CA PRO A 76 29.66 -28.75 -6.09
C PRO A 76 29.38 -28.24 -4.67
N ALA A 77 30.41 -28.28 -3.82
CA ALA A 77 30.34 -27.94 -2.41
C ALA A 77 29.75 -26.54 -2.18
N GLN A 78 28.69 -26.47 -1.36
CA GLN A 78 28.16 -25.20 -0.86
C GLN A 78 29.21 -24.53 0.03
N VAL A 79 29.73 -23.39 -0.42
CA VAL A 79 30.62 -22.55 0.39
C VAL A 79 29.76 -21.70 1.30
N ILE A 80 29.58 -22.16 2.54
CA ILE A 80 28.93 -21.41 3.61
C ILE A 80 29.96 -20.43 4.19
N PHE A 81 29.89 -19.15 3.86
CA PHE A 81 30.63 -18.13 4.59
C PHE A 81 29.92 -17.83 5.92
N ARG A 82 30.27 -18.60 6.95
CA ARG A 82 29.81 -18.41 8.32
C ARG A 82 30.68 -17.33 8.98
N GLY A 83 30.23 -16.07 8.92
CA GLY A 83 30.80 -14.97 9.71
C GLY A 83 30.40 -15.10 11.18
N GLN A 84 31.38 -15.02 12.07
CA GLN A 84 31.30 -15.29 13.50
C GLN A 84 30.68 -14.14 14.33
N SER A 85 30.04 -14.55 15.42
CA SER A 85 29.81 -13.91 16.73
C SER A 85 29.16 -12.53 16.83
N GLY A 86 28.15 -12.46 17.69
CA GLY A 86 27.29 -11.31 17.91
C GLY A 86 27.95 -10.09 18.54
N LYS A 87 27.38 -8.94 18.17
CA LYS A 87 27.11 -7.83 19.07
C LYS A 87 25.70 -7.35 18.76
N GLU A 88 24.94 -7.07 19.80
CA GLU A 88 23.56 -6.59 19.76
C GLU A 88 23.44 -5.41 18.79
N ALA A 89 22.65 -5.59 17.74
CA ALA A 89 22.28 -4.49 16.86
C ALA A 89 21.25 -3.64 17.60
N SER A 90 21.71 -2.61 18.29
CA SER A 90 20.84 -1.50 18.68
C SER A 90 20.23 -0.95 17.38
N TYR A 91 18.93 -1.11 17.21
CA TYR A 91 18.14 -0.43 16.19
C TYR A 91 18.15 1.06 16.51
N GLU A 92 19.24 1.73 16.12
CA GLU A 92 19.36 3.17 16.20
C GLU A 92 18.41 3.72 15.15
N ALA A 93 17.24 4.20 15.59
CA ALA A 93 16.28 4.91 14.77
C ALA A 93 17.05 5.93 13.92
N THR A 94 16.96 5.78 12.60
CA THR A 94 17.76 6.49 11.61
C THR A 94 17.83 7.98 11.94
N LYS A 95 18.94 8.41 12.55
CA LYS A 95 19.25 9.84 12.69
C LYS A 95 19.23 10.39 11.27
N HIS A 96 18.31 11.33 11.01
CA HIS A 96 18.22 12.03 9.73
C HIS A 96 19.51 12.84 9.52
N VAL A 97 20.54 12.16 9.02
CA VAL A 97 21.73 12.81 8.49
C VAL A 97 21.24 13.66 7.33
N ASN A 98 21.57 14.95 7.37
CA ASN A 98 21.46 15.85 6.22
C ASN A 98 22.01 15.14 4.98
N LEU A 99 21.13 14.51 4.19
CA LEU A 99 21.48 13.95 2.89
C LEU A 99 21.82 15.14 2.02
N ARG A 100 23.10 15.53 2.01
CA ARG A 100 23.67 16.34 0.93
C ARG A 100 23.50 15.51 -0.33
N LYS A 101 22.34 15.71 -0.93
CA LYS A 101 21.80 15.00 -2.08
C LYS A 101 22.71 15.33 -3.26
N GLN A 102 23.74 14.50 -3.49
CA GLN A 102 24.50 14.47 -4.74
C GLN A 102 23.60 13.85 -5.81
N THR A 103 22.58 14.61 -6.21
CA THR A 103 21.56 14.15 -7.14
C THR A 103 21.94 14.60 -8.53
N PHE A 104 22.01 13.65 -9.46
CA PHE A 104 22.17 14.00 -10.88
C PHE A 104 20.91 14.74 -11.35
N SER A 105 21.05 15.77 -12.19
CA SER A 105 19.89 16.43 -12.81
C SER A 105 19.19 15.52 -13.83
N SER A 106 19.94 14.60 -14.42
CA SER A 106 19.49 13.64 -15.44
C SER A 106 19.91 12.21 -15.07
N ILE A 107 19.17 11.21 -15.55
CA ILE A 107 19.55 9.80 -15.40
C ILE A 107 20.85 9.56 -16.19
N GLN A 108 21.85 8.99 -15.53
CA GLN A 108 23.13 8.69 -16.17
C GLN A 108 23.06 7.30 -16.80
N VAL A 109 23.26 7.22 -18.11
CA VAL A 109 23.06 6.00 -18.91
C VAL A 109 24.41 5.46 -19.38
N ASN A 110 24.59 4.15 -19.26
CA ASN A 110 25.77 3.48 -19.80
C ASN A 110 25.76 3.54 -21.34
N LYS A 111 26.92 3.78 -21.96
CA LYS A 111 27.08 3.79 -23.42
C LYS A 111 26.62 2.49 -24.09
N ASN A 112 26.71 1.36 -23.40
CA ASN A 112 26.26 0.06 -23.90
C ASN A 112 24.74 -0.05 -24.07
N GLN A 113 23.97 0.87 -23.47
CA GLN A 113 22.52 0.95 -23.66
C GLN A 113 22.13 1.75 -24.90
N ASN A 114 23.10 2.25 -25.67
CA ASN A 114 22.82 2.91 -26.94
C ASN A 114 22.10 1.94 -27.90
N GLY A 115 20.96 2.36 -28.43
CA GLY A 115 20.09 1.52 -29.27
C GLY A 115 19.06 0.68 -28.51
N ASN A 116 19.01 0.72 -27.17
CA ASN A 116 17.93 0.09 -26.41
C ASN A 116 16.61 0.88 -26.62
N PRO A 117 15.51 0.23 -27.07
CA PRO A 117 14.20 0.88 -27.25
C PRO A 117 13.64 1.54 -25.97
N LEU A 118 14.08 1.10 -24.79
CA LEU A 118 13.75 1.74 -23.52
C LEU A 118 14.12 3.24 -23.52
N ILE A 119 15.25 3.61 -24.14
CA ILE A 119 15.71 5.01 -24.16
C ILE A 119 14.78 5.88 -25.01
N SER A 120 14.24 5.36 -26.11
CA SER A 120 13.26 6.09 -26.92
C SER A 120 11.92 6.30 -26.19
N SER A 121 11.55 5.39 -25.29
CA SER A 121 10.35 5.53 -24.46
C SER A 121 10.55 6.47 -23.26
N LEU A 122 11.77 6.89 -22.96
CA LEU A 122 12.08 7.75 -21.81
C LEU A 122 11.92 9.23 -22.17
N THR A 123 10.68 9.72 -22.21
CA THR A 123 10.34 11.11 -22.59
C THR A 123 10.29 12.08 -21.43
N ASP A 124 9.80 11.63 -20.27
CA ASP A 124 9.46 12.50 -19.15
C ASP A 124 10.68 12.94 -18.32
N VAL A 125 11.79 12.22 -18.46
CA VAL A 125 13.01 12.45 -17.69
C VAL A 125 14.20 12.60 -18.62
N SER A 126 15.00 13.65 -18.37
CA SER A 126 16.25 13.84 -19.08
C SER A 126 17.27 12.75 -18.75
N TYR A 127 18.02 12.30 -19.75
CA TYR A 127 19.09 11.32 -19.59
C TYR A 127 20.38 11.80 -20.26
N GLN A 128 21.52 11.31 -19.79
CA GLN A 128 22.84 11.62 -20.35
C GLN A 128 23.69 10.35 -20.41
N PHE A 129 24.29 10.08 -21.57
CA PHE A 129 25.26 8.99 -21.68
C PHE A 129 26.55 9.34 -20.95
N ASN A 130 26.96 8.47 -20.04
CA ASN A 130 28.15 8.65 -19.22
C ASN A 130 29.12 7.47 -19.44
N GLY A 131 30.27 7.77 -20.05
CA GLY A 131 31.30 6.78 -20.35
C GLY A 131 32.08 6.26 -19.14
N ARG A 132 31.87 6.83 -17.95
CA ARG A 132 32.51 6.36 -16.70
C ARG A 132 31.70 5.26 -16.01
N ILE A 133 30.47 5.01 -16.47
CA ILE A 133 29.61 3.95 -15.97
C ILE A 133 29.94 2.67 -16.73
N HIS A 134 30.40 1.63 -16.02
CA HIS A 134 30.79 0.36 -16.65
C HIS A 134 29.96 -0.84 -16.17
N ASP A 135 29.54 -0.87 -14.90
CA ASP A 135 28.93 -2.06 -14.29
C ASP A 135 27.39 -2.05 -14.29
N VAL A 136 26.77 -0.89 -14.40
CA VAL A 136 25.32 -0.68 -14.32
C VAL A 136 24.78 -0.08 -15.63
N ASP A 137 23.47 -0.19 -15.89
CA ASP A 137 22.86 0.37 -17.12
C ASP A 137 22.38 1.79 -16.93
N TYR A 138 21.61 2.01 -15.87
CA TYR A 138 21.00 3.30 -15.56
C TYR A 138 21.33 3.64 -14.12
N LEU A 139 22.02 4.75 -13.92
CA LEU A 139 22.30 5.32 -12.62
C LEU A 139 21.35 6.50 -12.41
N VAL A 140 20.32 6.28 -11.59
CA VAL A 140 19.23 7.24 -11.37
C VAL A 140 19.69 8.36 -10.45
N ASN A 141 20.41 8.02 -9.38
CA ASN A 141 21.00 8.94 -8.41
C ASN A 141 22.28 8.34 -7.78
N SER A 142 22.93 9.05 -6.86
CA SER A 142 24.16 8.58 -6.19
C SER A 142 23.97 7.34 -5.32
N HIS A 143 22.73 6.93 -5.05
CA HIS A 143 22.35 5.83 -4.16
C HIS A 143 21.41 4.81 -4.81
N CYS A 144 21.15 4.88 -6.13
CA CYS A 144 20.18 4.05 -6.81
C CYS A 144 20.63 3.79 -8.24
N PHE A 145 20.81 2.52 -8.56
CA PHE A 145 21.10 2.07 -9.91
C PHE A 145 20.14 0.97 -10.34
N VAL A 146 19.98 0.87 -11.66
CA VAL A 146 19.13 -0.10 -12.33
C VAL A 146 19.96 -0.88 -13.34
N VAL A 147 19.76 -2.18 -13.31
CA VAL A 147 20.27 -3.16 -14.25
C VAL A 147 19.08 -3.59 -15.09
N PHE A 148 19.16 -3.43 -16.41
CA PHE A 148 18.11 -3.85 -17.33
C PHE A 148 18.40 -5.25 -17.87
N LEU A 149 17.36 -6.07 -17.97
CA LEU A 149 17.43 -7.43 -18.50
C LEU A 149 16.14 -7.81 -19.22
N SER A 150 16.21 -8.21 -20.48
CA SER A 150 15.11 -8.89 -21.15
C SER A 150 15.06 -10.37 -20.73
N VAL A 151 13.86 -10.89 -20.45
CA VAL A 151 13.67 -12.30 -20.09
C VAL A 151 14.00 -13.21 -21.28
N LYS A 152 13.67 -12.79 -22.50
CA LYS A 152 14.10 -13.47 -23.74
C LYS A 152 15.61 -13.60 -23.78
N TYR A 153 16.34 -12.52 -23.52
CA TYR A 153 17.81 -12.53 -23.49
C TYR A 153 18.34 -13.43 -22.36
N HIS A 154 17.73 -13.38 -21.18
CA HIS A 154 18.11 -14.22 -20.05
C HIS A 154 17.98 -15.72 -20.37
N LYS A 155 16.93 -16.12 -21.10
CA LYS A 155 16.78 -17.52 -21.56
C LYS A 155 17.86 -17.96 -22.53
N LEU A 156 18.32 -17.06 -23.40
CA LEU A 156 19.41 -17.33 -24.35
C LEU A 156 20.76 -17.40 -23.63
N HIS A 157 20.96 -16.54 -22.62
CA HIS A 157 22.23 -16.38 -21.90
C HIS A 157 22.01 -16.31 -20.38
N PRO A 158 21.71 -17.44 -19.71
CA PRO A 158 21.43 -17.45 -18.28
C PRO A 158 22.64 -16.99 -17.45
N GLU A 159 23.86 -17.32 -17.88
CA GLU A 159 25.11 -16.93 -17.21
C GLU A 159 25.36 -15.42 -17.18
N TYR A 160 24.77 -14.66 -18.10
CA TYR A 160 25.03 -13.22 -18.23
C TYR A 160 24.73 -12.46 -16.94
N ILE A 161 23.56 -12.71 -16.33
CA ILE A 161 23.11 -11.98 -15.15
C ILE A 161 23.96 -12.31 -13.92
N TYR A 162 24.42 -13.56 -13.78
CA TYR A 162 25.30 -13.98 -12.69
C TYR A 162 26.64 -13.23 -12.73
N HIS A 163 27.28 -13.17 -13.90
CA HIS A 163 28.52 -12.41 -14.09
C HIS A 163 28.33 -10.92 -13.79
N ARG A 164 27.18 -10.39 -14.18
CA ARG A 164 26.85 -8.99 -14.01
C ARG A 164 26.65 -8.60 -12.55
N ILE A 165 25.84 -9.36 -11.82
CA ILE A 165 25.59 -9.15 -10.39
C ILE A 165 26.89 -9.31 -9.59
N LYS A 166 27.73 -10.29 -9.96
CA LYS A 166 29.04 -10.49 -9.35
C LYS A 166 29.94 -9.25 -9.48
N LYS A 167 30.01 -8.62 -10.66
CA LYS A 167 30.78 -7.37 -10.87
C LYS A 167 30.25 -6.23 -10.00
N ILE A 168 28.93 -6.06 -9.96
CA ILE A 168 28.26 -5.02 -9.16
C ILE A 168 28.51 -5.22 -7.66
N GLY A 169 28.49 -6.48 -7.19
CA GLY A 169 28.67 -6.85 -5.79
C GLY A 169 30.09 -6.65 -5.26
N TYR A 170 31.12 -6.76 -6.10
CA TYR A 170 32.51 -6.51 -5.69
C TYR A 170 32.87 -5.03 -5.57
N ASN A 171 32.04 -4.13 -6.09
CA ASN A 171 32.30 -2.70 -6.02
C ASN A 171 31.92 -2.17 -4.61
N PRO A 172 32.89 -1.74 -3.79
CA PRO A 172 32.62 -1.30 -2.41
C PRO A 172 31.71 -0.07 -2.36
N ASN A 173 31.71 0.76 -3.41
CA ASN A 173 30.87 1.95 -3.51
C ASN A 173 29.38 1.61 -3.61
N ASN A 174 29.04 0.39 -4.05
CA ASN A 174 27.67 -0.06 -4.25
C ASN A 174 27.05 -0.68 -2.99
N LYS A 175 27.80 -0.81 -1.88
CA LYS A 175 27.34 -1.53 -0.68
C LYS A 175 26.07 -0.94 -0.06
N ASN A 176 25.94 0.38 -0.11
CA ASN A 176 24.81 1.12 0.49
C ASN A 176 23.84 1.70 -0.55
N MET A 177 23.91 1.23 -1.81
CA MET A 177 23.04 1.69 -2.87
C MET A 177 21.81 0.78 -3.00
N LEU A 178 20.65 1.35 -3.29
CA LEU A 178 19.49 0.64 -3.79
C LEU A 178 19.81 0.04 -5.15
N ARG A 179 19.64 -1.28 -5.25
CA ARG A 179 20.00 -2.08 -6.42
C ARG A 179 18.73 -2.63 -7.04
N ILE A 180 18.46 -2.26 -8.28
CA ILE A 180 17.23 -2.66 -8.96
C ILE A 180 17.59 -3.50 -10.18
N LEU A 181 16.96 -4.67 -10.31
CA LEU A 181 16.92 -5.43 -11.55
C LEU A 181 15.57 -5.16 -12.23
N LEU A 182 15.60 -4.41 -13.33
CA LEU A 182 14.45 -4.14 -14.17
C LEU A 182 14.37 -5.21 -15.26
N ALA A 183 13.41 -6.13 -15.12
CA ALA A 183 13.21 -7.26 -16.00
C ALA A 183 12.06 -7.00 -16.97
N LEU A 184 12.37 -6.96 -18.28
CA LEU A 184 11.37 -6.90 -19.35
C LEU A 184 10.86 -8.31 -19.67
N VAL A 185 9.59 -8.56 -19.39
CA VAL A 185 8.86 -9.81 -19.66
C VAL A 185 8.36 -9.79 -21.11
N ASP A 186 9.21 -10.21 -22.04
CA ASP A 186 8.97 -10.21 -23.49
C ASP A 186 8.72 -11.63 -24.07
N VAL A 187 8.37 -12.59 -23.20
CA VAL A 187 8.06 -13.98 -23.58
C VAL A 187 6.91 -14.53 -22.73
N ASP A 188 6.05 -15.36 -23.32
CA ASP A 188 4.87 -15.92 -22.62
C ASP A 188 5.27 -16.88 -21.48
N ASN A 189 6.24 -17.75 -21.73
CA ASN A 189 6.70 -18.74 -20.75
C ASN A 189 7.74 -18.18 -19.77
N ALA A 190 7.52 -16.99 -19.21
CA ALA A 190 8.49 -16.30 -18.36
C ALA A 190 8.51 -16.78 -16.89
N ALA A 191 7.52 -17.57 -16.45
CA ALA A 191 7.31 -17.89 -15.03
C ALA A 191 8.53 -18.53 -14.34
N ASP A 192 9.15 -19.54 -14.97
CA ASP A 192 10.32 -20.22 -14.39
C ASP A 192 11.55 -19.31 -14.35
N SER A 193 11.79 -18.57 -15.44
CA SER A 193 12.88 -17.58 -15.51
C SER A 193 12.71 -16.48 -14.47
N MET A 194 11.49 -15.96 -14.30
CA MET A 194 11.19 -14.95 -13.28
C MET A 194 11.35 -15.48 -11.86
N ARG A 195 10.98 -16.76 -11.62
CA ARG A 195 11.20 -17.41 -10.33
C ARG A 195 12.69 -17.55 -10.01
N GLU A 196 13.50 -17.92 -10.99
CA GLU A 196 14.96 -18.00 -10.83
C GLU A 196 15.57 -16.61 -10.58
N LEU A 197 15.20 -15.62 -11.40
CA LEU A 197 15.65 -14.23 -11.24
C LEU A 197 15.24 -13.65 -9.88
N ASN A 198 14.04 -13.96 -9.38
CA ASN A 198 13.60 -13.51 -8.06
C ASN A 198 14.47 -14.10 -6.94
N LYS A 199 14.76 -15.41 -6.99
CA LYS A 199 15.70 -16.04 -6.05
C LYS A 199 17.06 -15.36 -6.10
N LEU A 200 17.58 -15.13 -7.31
CA LEU A 200 18.86 -14.47 -7.54
C LEU A 200 18.89 -13.06 -6.93
N CYS A 201 17.83 -12.27 -7.13
CA CYS A 201 17.68 -10.94 -6.56
C CYS A 201 17.69 -10.96 -5.03
N VAL A 202 16.90 -11.85 -4.42
CA VAL A 202 16.82 -11.99 -2.96
C VAL A 202 18.18 -12.32 -2.35
N PHE A 203 18.92 -13.29 -2.93
CA PHE A 203 20.24 -13.67 -2.41
C PHE A 203 21.30 -12.57 -2.53
N ASN A 204 21.16 -11.64 -3.48
CA ASN A 204 22.16 -10.61 -3.76
C ASN A 204 21.73 -9.20 -3.29
N HIS A 205 20.61 -9.09 -2.58
CA HIS A 205 20.01 -7.82 -2.14
C HIS A 205 19.69 -6.86 -3.32
N LEU A 206 19.08 -7.40 -4.37
CA LEU A 206 18.47 -6.62 -5.45
C LEU A 206 16.94 -6.64 -5.31
N THR A 207 16.31 -5.55 -5.70
CA THR A 207 14.86 -5.48 -5.89
C THR A 207 14.55 -5.81 -7.35
N LEU A 208 13.72 -6.84 -7.57
CA LEU A 208 13.22 -7.19 -8.90
C LEU A 208 11.99 -6.34 -9.23
N ILE A 209 12.01 -5.65 -10.37
CA ILE A 209 10.85 -4.98 -10.97
C ILE A 209 10.56 -5.65 -12.30
N ALA A 210 9.35 -6.15 -12.48
CA ALA A 210 8.89 -6.72 -13.75
C ALA A 210 8.14 -5.67 -14.57
N ALA A 211 8.39 -5.64 -15.88
CA ALA A 211 7.71 -4.78 -16.83
C ALA A 211 7.30 -5.59 -18.07
N TRP A 212 6.18 -5.26 -18.70
CA TRP A 212 5.65 -5.97 -19.87
C TRP A 212 5.82 -5.20 -21.18
N SER A 213 6.35 -3.98 -21.12
CA SER A 213 6.70 -3.18 -22.29
C SER A 213 7.89 -2.26 -22.02
N PHE A 214 8.49 -1.72 -23.09
CA PHE A 214 9.55 -0.71 -22.98
C PHE A 214 9.05 0.61 -22.38
N GLU A 215 7.78 0.94 -22.65
CA GLU A 215 7.09 2.11 -22.05
C GLU A 215 7.00 1.95 -20.53
N GLN A 216 6.54 0.80 -20.04
CA GLN A 216 6.50 0.53 -18.59
C GLN A 216 7.90 0.56 -17.96
N CYS A 217 8.92 0.06 -18.66
CA CYS A 217 10.30 0.18 -18.19
C CYS A 217 10.72 1.64 -18.02
N ALA A 218 10.36 2.50 -18.98
CA ALA A 218 10.63 3.93 -18.92
C ALA A 218 9.84 4.61 -17.79
N ASP A 219 8.55 4.29 -17.64
CA ASP A 219 7.69 4.81 -16.56
C ASP A 219 8.25 4.47 -15.17
N TYR A 220 8.79 3.25 -14.99
CA TYR A 220 9.44 2.87 -13.74
C TYR A 220 10.71 3.67 -13.49
N LEU A 221 11.55 3.89 -14.50
CA LEU A 221 12.73 4.75 -14.35
C LEU A 221 12.34 6.20 -14.02
N THR A 222 11.31 6.72 -14.68
CA THR A 222 10.73 8.04 -14.41
C THR A 222 10.23 8.14 -12.98
N THR A 223 9.46 7.16 -12.53
CA THR A 223 8.93 7.11 -11.15
C THR A 223 10.06 7.04 -10.14
N LEU A 224 11.07 6.19 -10.36
CA LEU A 224 12.25 6.10 -9.48
C LEU A 224 12.97 7.45 -9.37
N LYS A 225 13.07 8.19 -10.48
CA LYS A 225 13.66 9.53 -10.49
C LYS A 225 12.78 10.55 -9.76
N GLN A 226 11.47 10.51 -9.95
CA GLN A 226 10.53 11.41 -9.27
C GLN A 226 10.45 11.14 -7.76
N CYS A 227 10.54 9.88 -7.32
CA CYS A 227 10.58 9.51 -5.90
C CYS A 227 11.78 10.15 -5.19
N GLU A 228 12.93 10.28 -5.84
CA GLU A 228 14.08 11.01 -5.30
C GLU A 228 13.75 12.49 -5.05
N MET A 229 13.07 13.14 -5.99
CA MET A 229 12.68 14.55 -5.90
C MET A 229 11.60 14.75 -4.83
N ASN A 230 10.63 13.84 -4.76
CA ASN A 230 9.45 13.91 -3.89
C ASN A 230 9.63 13.30 -2.50
N ALA A 231 10.76 12.64 -2.20
CA ALA A 231 11.02 12.07 -0.86
C ALA A 231 10.89 13.10 0.29
N GLY A 232 11.05 14.40 0.01
CA GLY A 232 10.78 15.47 0.98
C GLY A 232 9.29 15.75 1.22
N LYS A 233 8.40 15.46 0.26
CA LYS A 233 6.94 15.65 0.37
C LYS A 233 6.25 14.44 1.01
N THR A 234 6.60 13.22 0.62
CA THR A 234 5.89 12.00 1.08
C THR A 234 6.32 11.56 2.49
N LEU A 235 7.57 11.80 2.89
CA LEU A 235 8.04 11.45 4.24
C LEU A 235 7.37 12.27 5.37
N ILE A 236 6.72 13.39 5.01
CA ILE A 236 5.95 14.25 5.93
C ILE A 236 4.43 13.99 5.82
N GLN A 237 3.99 13.12 4.89
CA GLN A 237 2.57 12.80 4.66
C GLN A 237 2.14 11.45 5.24
N GLY A 238 2.96 10.79 6.05
CA GLY A 238 2.36 10.00 7.12
C GLY A 238 1.67 11.01 8.02
N ASN A 239 0.32 11.01 8.07
CA ASN A 239 -0.51 11.91 8.86
C ASN A 239 0.26 12.49 10.06
N LEU A 240 0.79 13.71 9.91
CA LEU A 240 1.46 14.43 11.00
C LEU A 240 0.43 14.97 12.01
N LYS A 241 -0.86 14.69 11.83
CA LYS A 241 -1.76 14.54 12.97
C LYS A 241 -1.37 13.24 13.64
N ARG A 242 -0.54 13.33 14.69
CA ARG A 242 -0.22 12.13 15.47
C ARG A 242 -1.56 11.55 15.87
N ILE A 243 -1.83 10.28 15.64
CA ILE A 243 -3.04 9.63 16.20
C ILE A 243 -3.00 9.66 17.76
N ASP A 244 -2.03 10.32 18.37
CA ASP A 244 -1.86 10.48 19.82
C ASP A 244 -2.08 11.93 20.28
N ASP A 245 -2.33 12.90 19.38
CA ASP A 245 -2.74 14.24 19.78
C ASP A 245 -4.20 14.21 20.31
N MET A 246 -4.33 13.99 21.62
CA MET A 246 -5.60 13.99 22.35
C MET A 246 -6.29 15.36 22.41
N SER A 247 -5.68 16.41 21.86
CA SER A 247 -6.19 17.79 21.92
C SER A 247 -7.15 18.16 20.78
N ASP A 248 -7.31 17.30 19.77
CA ASP A 248 -8.21 17.53 18.65
C ASP A 248 -9.45 16.64 18.80
N ASP A 249 -10.58 17.22 19.26
CA ASP A 249 -11.87 16.53 19.44
C ASP A 249 -12.36 15.88 18.13
N SER A 250 -11.97 16.44 16.97
CA SER A 250 -12.29 15.86 15.66
C SER A 250 -11.58 14.52 15.46
N ASN A 251 -10.34 14.37 15.96
CA ASN A 251 -9.58 13.12 15.87
C ASN A 251 -10.14 12.06 16.84
N TYR A 252 -10.68 12.46 17.99
CA TYR A 252 -11.30 11.52 18.94
C TYR A 252 -12.53 10.84 18.34
N TYR A 253 -13.40 11.61 17.69
CA TYR A 253 -14.61 11.08 17.06
C TYR A 253 -14.30 10.06 15.96
N GLU A 254 -13.30 10.35 15.12
CA GLU A 254 -12.84 9.42 14.07
C GLU A 254 -12.31 8.11 14.65
N ARG A 255 -11.54 8.15 15.74
CA ARG A 255 -11.04 6.95 16.43
C ARG A 255 -12.17 6.11 17.01
N VAL A 256 -13.18 6.74 17.63
CA VAL A 256 -14.34 6.00 18.17
C VAL A 256 -15.11 5.32 17.05
N VAL A 257 -15.29 6.00 15.91
CA VAL A 257 -15.92 5.40 14.73
C VAL A 257 -15.08 4.23 14.21
N GLU A 258 -13.77 4.38 14.09
CA GLU A 258 -12.85 3.32 13.66
C GLU A 258 -12.94 2.09 14.57
N VAL A 259 -12.88 2.30 15.90
CA VAL A 259 -13.03 1.23 16.91
C VAL A 259 -14.37 0.53 16.77
N LEU A 260 -15.48 1.25 16.61
CA LEU A 260 -16.80 0.64 16.46
C LEU A 260 -16.93 -0.13 15.13
N THR A 261 -16.35 0.38 14.05
CA THR A 261 -16.34 -0.30 12.75
C THR A 261 -15.40 -1.50 12.68
N SER A 262 -14.54 -1.71 13.69
CA SER A 262 -13.78 -2.97 13.82
C SER A 262 -14.69 -4.18 14.06
N ILE A 263 -15.89 -3.94 14.61
CA ILE A 263 -16.93 -4.96 14.76
C ILE A 263 -17.58 -5.18 13.39
N ARG A 264 -17.39 -6.38 12.83
CA ARG A 264 -17.82 -6.74 11.47
C ARG A 264 -19.28 -6.39 11.11
N SER A 265 -20.19 -6.40 12.09
CA SER A 265 -21.61 -6.11 11.89
C SER A 265 -21.98 -4.63 11.93
N ILE A 266 -21.06 -3.75 12.35
CA ILE A 266 -21.29 -2.32 12.58
C ILE A 266 -20.67 -1.49 11.46
N ASN A 267 -21.50 -0.71 10.76
CA ASN A 267 -21.05 0.20 9.72
C ASN A 267 -20.72 1.58 10.28
N LYS A 268 -20.08 2.43 9.46
CA LYS A 268 -19.77 3.83 9.79
C LYS A 268 -21.01 4.60 10.24
N THR A 269 -22.14 4.44 9.55
CA THR A 269 -23.42 5.08 9.90
C THR A 269 -23.96 4.60 11.25
N ASP A 270 -23.84 3.30 11.53
CA ASP A 270 -24.28 2.74 12.80
C ASP A 270 -23.42 3.27 13.95
N ALA A 271 -22.09 3.31 13.77
CA ALA A 271 -21.15 3.87 14.74
C ALA A 271 -21.46 5.34 15.08
N VAL A 272 -21.75 6.16 14.06
CA VAL A 272 -22.17 7.56 14.22
C VAL A 272 -23.47 7.66 15.05
N ASN A 273 -24.46 6.83 14.74
CA ASN A 273 -25.75 6.83 15.45
C ASN A 273 -25.62 6.33 16.89
N LEU A 274 -24.76 5.34 17.14
CA LEU A 274 -24.46 4.83 18.49
C LEU A 274 -23.79 5.92 19.33
N VAL A 275 -22.78 6.60 18.80
CA VAL A 275 -22.13 7.70 19.53
C VAL A 275 -23.12 8.85 19.76
N ALA A 276 -23.99 9.16 18.80
CA ALA A 276 -25.01 10.20 18.96
C ALA A 276 -26.06 9.85 20.04
N ARG A 277 -26.43 8.57 20.18
CA ARG A 277 -27.41 8.12 21.20
C ARG A 277 -26.82 8.06 22.60
N PHE A 278 -25.61 7.51 22.74
CA PHE A 278 -24.99 7.23 24.04
C PHE A 278 -23.99 8.29 24.50
N GLY A 279 -23.67 9.27 23.64
CA GLY A 279 -22.80 10.41 23.92
C GLY A 279 -21.30 10.11 24.01
N SER A 280 -20.93 8.94 24.54
CA SER A 280 -19.53 8.50 24.64
C SER A 280 -19.39 6.99 24.46
N PHE A 281 -18.20 6.52 24.10
CA PHE A 281 -17.90 5.08 24.01
C PHE A 281 -18.10 4.37 25.36
N ARG A 282 -17.72 5.04 26.46
CA ARG A 282 -17.98 4.52 27.81
C ARG A 282 -19.48 4.38 28.08
N GLY A 283 -20.26 5.41 27.76
CA GLY A 283 -21.71 5.38 27.89
C GLY A 283 -22.35 4.26 27.08
N LEU A 284 -21.84 4.00 25.87
CA LEU A 284 -22.25 2.86 25.06
C LEU A 284 -21.97 1.53 25.81
N CYS A 285 -20.76 1.30 26.30
CA CYS A 285 -20.42 0.03 26.96
C CYS A 285 -21.21 -0.20 28.27
N GLU A 286 -21.49 0.85 29.05
CA GLU A 286 -22.19 0.73 30.34
C GLU A 286 -23.72 0.64 30.17
N GLN A 287 -24.29 1.34 29.19
CA GLN A 287 -25.76 1.49 29.04
C GLN A 287 -26.34 0.71 27.86
N ALA A 288 -25.50 0.06 27.05
CA ALA A 288 -25.96 -0.80 25.96
C ALA A 288 -26.80 -1.95 26.52
N ASN A 289 -28.09 -1.90 26.23
CA ASN A 289 -29.05 -2.97 26.46
C ASN A 289 -29.86 -3.17 25.17
N GLU A 290 -30.46 -4.34 25.01
CA GLU A 290 -31.19 -4.69 23.77
C GLU A 290 -32.27 -3.66 23.44
N ALA A 291 -33.03 -3.18 24.43
CA ALA A 291 -34.04 -2.14 24.27
C ALA A 291 -33.45 -0.80 23.77
N ASN A 292 -32.41 -0.29 24.41
CA ASN A 292 -31.79 1.00 24.05
C ASN A 292 -31.10 0.94 22.69
N LEU A 293 -30.53 -0.22 22.31
CA LEU A 293 -29.89 -0.43 21.02
C LEU A 293 -30.92 -0.57 19.89
N GLN A 294 -32.11 -1.10 20.17
CA GLN A 294 -33.19 -1.22 19.19
C GLN A 294 -33.80 0.13 18.80
N GLU A 295 -33.73 1.13 19.68
CA GLU A 295 -34.15 2.51 19.38
C GLU A 295 -33.19 3.23 18.40
N VAL A 296 -31.97 2.72 18.23
CA VAL A 296 -30.99 3.32 17.31
C VAL A 296 -31.33 2.95 15.88
N PRO A 297 -31.46 3.92 14.96
CA PRO A 297 -31.84 3.65 13.58
C PRO A 297 -30.78 2.80 12.88
N GLY A 298 -31.22 1.70 12.26
CA GLY A 298 -30.35 0.77 11.53
C GLY A 298 -29.77 -0.39 12.36
N MET A 299 -30.07 -0.44 13.66
CA MET A 299 -29.70 -1.56 14.54
C MET A 299 -30.71 -2.69 14.47
N GLY A 300 -30.46 -3.66 13.58
CA GLY A 300 -31.23 -4.90 13.52
C GLY A 300 -30.81 -5.90 14.61
N LYS A 301 -31.67 -6.89 14.90
CA LYS A 301 -31.46 -7.92 15.93
C LYS A 301 -30.06 -8.53 15.92
N HIS A 302 -29.57 -8.92 14.74
CA HIS A 302 -28.24 -9.51 14.59
C HIS A 302 -27.10 -8.54 14.97
N LYS A 303 -27.20 -7.25 14.63
CA LYS A 303 -26.20 -6.25 15.02
C LYS A 303 -26.19 -6.04 16.54
N ILE A 304 -27.37 -6.02 17.14
CA ILE A 304 -27.55 -5.85 18.59
C ILE A 304 -26.96 -7.04 19.35
N GLU A 305 -27.24 -8.26 18.90
CA GLU A 305 -26.71 -9.49 19.49
C GLU A 305 -25.18 -9.54 19.40
N VAL A 306 -24.61 -9.29 18.22
CA VAL A 306 -23.15 -9.28 18.02
C VAL A 306 -22.48 -8.19 18.84
N LEU A 307 -23.03 -6.98 18.86
CA LEU A 307 -22.48 -5.87 19.63
C LEU A 307 -22.53 -6.14 21.14
N SER A 308 -23.66 -6.67 21.63
CA SER A 308 -23.85 -7.00 23.04
C SER A 308 -22.92 -8.14 23.48
N LYS A 309 -22.72 -9.14 22.61
CA LYS A 309 -21.75 -10.20 22.82
C LYS A 309 -20.33 -9.63 22.90
N VAL A 310 -19.90 -8.83 21.92
CA VAL A 310 -18.55 -8.24 21.91
C VAL A 310 -18.26 -7.38 23.15
N ILE A 311 -19.25 -6.66 23.68
CA ILE A 311 -19.07 -5.81 24.86
C ILE A 311 -19.03 -6.62 26.17
N ARG A 312 -19.84 -7.69 26.28
CA ARG A 312 -20.09 -8.39 27.55
C ARG A 312 -19.40 -9.75 27.67
N GLU A 313 -18.97 -10.35 26.57
CA GLU A 313 -18.30 -11.65 26.57
C GLU A 313 -16.99 -11.57 27.34
N ALA A 314 -16.79 -12.54 28.24
CA ALA A 314 -15.56 -12.63 29.01
C ALA A 314 -14.38 -12.89 28.07
N PHE A 315 -13.27 -12.18 28.30
CA PHE A 315 -12.05 -12.38 27.51
C PHE A 315 -11.43 -13.77 27.71
N VAL A 316 -11.63 -14.37 28.90
CA VAL A 316 -11.14 -15.70 29.25
C VAL A 316 -12.35 -16.61 29.39
N TYR A 317 -12.38 -17.70 28.62
CA TYR A 317 -13.35 -18.77 28.83
C TYR A 317 -12.99 -19.53 30.11
N THR A 318 -13.82 -19.39 31.14
CA THR A 318 -13.78 -20.25 32.31
C THR A 318 -14.69 -21.46 32.06
N ASN A 319 -14.23 -22.67 32.37
CA ASN A 319 -14.96 -23.93 32.13
C ASN A 319 -16.33 -24.04 32.85
N GLU A 320 -16.73 -23.02 33.61
CA GLU A 320 -18.05 -22.94 34.26
C GLU A 320 -19.16 -22.51 33.28
N ASP A 321 -18.80 -21.95 32.11
CA ASP A 321 -19.74 -21.45 31.09
C ASP A 321 -20.32 -22.55 30.18
N GLU A 322 -19.94 -23.83 30.33
CA GLU A 322 -20.50 -24.95 29.55
C GLU A 322 -21.86 -25.46 30.08
N THR A 323 -22.37 -24.92 31.20
CA THR A 323 -23.54 -25.46 31.90
C THR A 323 -24.83 -24.63 31.81
N GLN A 324 -24.92 -23.64 30.91
CA GLN A 324 -26.16 -22.90 30.64
C GLN A 324 -26.57 -22.95 29.17
#